data_AF-A0A016S9D8-F1
#
_entry.id   AF-A0A016S9D8-F1
#
_cell.length_a   1.000
_cell.length_b   1.000
_cell.length_c   1.000
_cell.angle_alpha   90.00
_cell.angle_beta   90.00
_cell.angle_gamma   90.00
#
_symmetry.space_group_name_H-M   'P 1'
#
loop_
_entity.id
_entity.type
_entity.pdbx_description
1 polymer ?
#
loop_
_entity_poly.entity_id
_entity_poly.type
_entity_poly.pdbx_seq_one_letter_code
_entity_poly.pdbx_strand_id
1 'polypeptide(L)'
;MRWTTILLGYDFDIEYVNTTKFGQACGLSSLMQKHQMEIEDIVIASVENYVCTLLKECIRRIPVTVDDVESYMRTDRVIRKVISCVKSGK
;
A
#
# COMPACT_ATOMS: atom_id res chain seq x y z
N MET A 1 -7.00 -2.63 0.17
CA MET A 1 -7.37 -3.94 -0.45
C MET A 1 -8.86 -4.10 -0.78
N ARG A 2 -9.80 -3.31 -0.20
CA ARG A 2 -11.26 -3.45 -0.43
C ARG A 2 -11.67 -3.41 -1.90
N TRP A 3 -11.17 -2.44 -2.65
CA TRP A 3 -11.49 -2.31 -4.08
C TRP A 3 -11.05 -3.50 -4.91
N THR A 4 -9.95 -4.18 -4.55
CA THR A 4 -9.51 -5.40 -5.23
C THR A 4 -10.56 -6.51 -5.12
N THR A 5 -11.17 -6.68 -3.95
CA THR A 5 -12.23 -7.69 -3.74
C THR A 5 -13.52 -7.32 -4.45
N ILE A 6 -13.87 -6.03 -4.46
CA ILE A 6 -15.06 -5.55 -5.17
C ILE A 6 -14.88 -5.75 -6.69
N LEU A 7 -13.72 -5.39 -7.22
CA LEU A 7 -13.42 -5.47 -8.66
C LEU A 7 -13.34 -6.92 -9.16
N LEU A 8 -12.97 -7.90 -8.32
CA LEU A 8 -13.00 -9.32 -8.69
C LEU A 8 -14.40 -9.83 -9.11
N GLY A 9 -15.48 -9.14 -8.71
CA GLY A 9 -16.85 -9.48 -9.09
C GLY A 9 -17.32 -8.87 -10.41
N TYR A 10 -16.49 -8.05 -11.06
CA TYR A 10 -16.83 -7.39 -12.32
C TYR A 10 -15.93 -7.89 -13.45
N ASP A 11 -16.52 -8.08 -14.63
CA ASP A 11 -15.78 -8.31 -15.87
C ASP A 11 -15.55 -6.95 -16.54
N PHE A 12 -14.31 -6.47 -16.50
CA PHE A 12 -13.95 -5.15 -17.04
C PHE A 12 -12.52 -5.12 -17.57
N ASP A 13 -12.31 -4.26 -18.56
CA ASP A 13 -11.00 -3.93 -19.10
C ASP A 13 -10.56 -2.52 -18.65
N ILE A 14 -9.27 -2.36 -18.40
CA ILE A 14 -8.69 -1.07 -17.98
C ILE A 14 -8.08 -0.39 -19.21
N GLU A 15 -8.67 0.73 -19.62
CA GLU A 15 -8.19 1.54 -20.74
C GLU A 15 -7.87 2.98 -20.33
N TYR A 16 -6.86 3.57 -20.96
CA TYR A 16 -6.55 4.98 -20.79
C TYR A 16 -7.46 5.84 -21.68
N VAL A 17 -8.28 6.69 -21.05
CA VAL A 17 -9.12 7.67 -21.75
C VAL A 17 -8.59 9.07 -21.52
N ASN A 18 -8.35 9.82 -22.60
CA ASN A 18 -7.90 11.20 -22.50
C ASN A 18 -8.93 12.07 -21.76
N THR A 19 -8.45 12.91 -20.83
CA THR A 19 -9.28 13.76 -19.97
C THR A 19 -10.17 14.76 -20.72
N THR A 20 -9.81 15.12 -21.95
CA THR A 20 -10.64 15.97 -22.83
C THR A 20 -11.82 15.21 -23.46
N LYS A 21 -11.75 13.87 -23.53
CA LYS A 21 -12.79 12.99 -24.06
C LYS A 21 -13.71 12.42 -22.98
N PHE A 22 -13.46 12.73 -21.70
CA PHE A 22 -14.29 12.28 -20.57
C PHE A 22 -15.72 12.85 -20.60
N GLY A 23 -15.94 13.96 -21.32
CA GLY A 23 -17.26 14.49 -21.67
C GLY A 23 -18.25 14.51 -20.50
N GLN A 24 -19.31 13.71 -20.63
CA GLN A 24 -20.45 13.63 -19.70
C GLN A 24 -20.08 13.18 -18.29
N ALA A 25 -19.09 12.31 -18.14
CA ALA A 25 -18.67 11.84 -16.81
C ALA A 25 -18.07 12.98 -15.97
N CYS A 26 -17.37 13.92 -16.60
CA CYS A 26 -16.84 15.11 -15.92
C CYS A 26 -17.98 16.03 -15.43
N GLY A 27 -18.99 16.26 -16.26
CA GLY A 27 -20.18 17.05 -15.89
C GLY A 27 -21.01 16.40 -14.77
N LEU A 28 -21.22 15.09 -14.85
CA LEU A 28 -21.97 14.33 -13.83
C LEU A 28 -21.21 14.27 -12.50
N SER A 29 -19.88 14.04 -12.52
CA SER A 29 -19.07 14.03 -11.31
C SER A 29 -19.10 15.38 -10.57
N SER A 30 -19.09 16.49 -11.32
CA SER A 30 -19.21 17.85 -10.77
C SER A 30 -20.59 18.10 -10.13
N LEU A 31 -21.64 17.50 -10.67
CA LEU A 31 -22.99 17.58 -10.12
C LEU A 31 -23.12 16.75 -8.83
N MET A 32 -22.55 15.55 -8.83
CA MET A 32 -22.54 14.62 -7.68
C MET A 32 -21.66 15.11 -6.53
N GLN A 33 -20.65 15.94 -6.80
CA GLN A 33 -19.80 16.53 -5.76
C GLN A 33 -20.57 17.39 -4.74
N LYS A 34 -21.79 17.83 -5.09
CA LYS A 34 -22.72 18.51 -4.18
C LYS A 34 -23.50 17.57 -3.27
N HIS A 35 -23.44 16.25 -3.52
CA HIS A 35 -24.03 15.22 -2.70
C HIS A 35 -23.05 14.81 -1.59
N GLN A 36 -23.52 14.65 -0.36
CA GLN A 36 -22.66 14.22 0.75
C GLN A 36 -22.18 12.78 0.51
N MET A 37 -20.91 12.52 0.80
CA MET A 37 -20.33 11.17 0.72
C MET A 37 -21.04 10.24 1.71
N GLU A 38 -21.34 9.03 1.26
CA GLU A 38 -21.97 7.98 2.06
C GLU A 38 -21.14 7.70 3.32
N ILE A 39 -21.80 7.58 4.47
CA ILE A 39 -21.17 7.44 5.79
C ILE A 39 -20.24 6.21 5.86
N GLU A 40 -20.57 5.16 5.11
CA GLU A 40 -19.79 3.91 5.08
C GLU A 40 -18.36 4.15 4.58
N ASP A 41 -18.20 4.90 3.48
CA ASP A 41 -16.88 5.19 2.88
C ASP A 41 -16.00 6.05 3.79
N ILE A 42 -16.62 6.93 4.58
CA ILE A 42 -15.93 7.75 5.60
C ILE A 42 -15.39 6.86 6.72
N VAL A 43 -16.20 5.90 7.20
CA VAL A 43 -15.79 4.98 8.27
C VAL A 43 -14.64 4.09 7.80
N ILE A 44 -14.70 3.56 6.58
CA ILE A 44 -13.66 2.64 6.07
C ILE A 44 -12.33 3.37 5.86
N ALA A 45 -12.36 4.57 5.26
CA ALA A 45 -11.16 5.39 5.10
C ALA A 45 -10.52 5.71 6.46
N SER A 46 -11.34 5.96 7.49
CA SER A 46 -10.85 6.21 8.85
C SER A 46 -10.15 4.99 9.46
N VAL A 47 -10.66 3.79 9.23
CA VAL A 47 -10.08 2.53 9.74
C VAL A 47 -8.77 2.21 9.01
N GLU A 48 -8.72 2.34 7.68
CA GLU A 48 -7.50 2.08 6.90
C GLU A 48 -6.39 3.08 7.29
N ASN A 49 -6.74 4.34 7.50
CA ASN A 49 -5.80 5.35 7.99
C ASN A 49 -5.33 5.05 9.43
N TYR A 50 -6.23 4.57 10.30
CA TYR A 50 -5.87 4.16 11.67
C TYR A 50 -4.87 3.00 11.68
N VAL A 51 -5.08 1.97 10.84
CA VAL A 51 -4.15 0.83 10.74
C VAL A 51 -2.78 1.29 10.23
N CYS A 52 -2.75 2.17 9.23
CA CYS A 52 -1.49 2.71 8.71
C CYS A 52 -0.74 3.59 9.74
N THR A 53 -1.46 4.38 10.53
CA THR A 53 -0.87 5.22 11.59
C THR A 53 -0.37 4.38 12.75
N LEU A 54 -1.13 3.36 13.18
CA LEU A 54 -0.71 2.39 14.20
C LEU A 54 0.58 1.69 13.78
N LEU A 55 0.66 1.20 12.54
CA LEU A 55 1.86 0.53 12.01
C LEU A 55 3.09 1.47 12.07
N LYS A 56 2.93 2.73 11.64
CA LYS A 56 4.01 3.72 11.69
C LYS A 56 4.45 4.00 13.13
N GLU A 57 3.51 4.07 14.07
CA GLU A 57 3.82 4.26 15.50
C GLU A 57 4.50 3.02 16.10
N CYS A 58 4.12 1.81 15.71
CA CYS A 58 4.81 0.58 16.11
C CYS A 58 6.25 0.55 15.60
N ILE A 59 6.49 0.93 14.34
CA ILE A 59 7.83 1.03 13.75
C ILE A 59 8.67 2.08 14.49
N ARG A 60 8.06 3.21 14.90
CA ARG A 60 8.74 4.24 15.69
C ARG A 60 9.08 3.79 17.11
N ARG A 61 8.22 2.98 17.73
CA ARG A 61 8.41 2.46 19.10
C ARG A 61 9.41 1.32 19.18
N ILE A 62 9.54 0.54 18.11
CA ILE A 62 10.51 -0.55 17.99
C ILE A 62 11.40 -0.24 16.78
N PRO A 63 12.25 0.79 16.86
CA PRO A 63 13.14 1.12 15.76
C PRO A 63 14.13 -0.04 15.60
N VAL A 64 14.04 -0.74 14.47
CA VAL A 64 15.05 -1.72 14.08
C VAL A 64 16.29 -0.92 13.67
N THR A 65 17.35 -1.01 14.48
CA THR A 65 18.59 -0.31 14.20
C THR A 65 19.49 -1.11 13.26
N VAL A 66 20.46 -0.43 12.65
CA VAL A 66 21.48 -1.10 11.82
C VAL A 66 22.25 -2.14 12.65
N ASP A 67 22.52 -1.84 13.92
CA ASP A 67 23.20 -2.74 14.85
C ASP A 67 22.37 -4.01 15.13
N ASP A 68 21.05 -3.86 15.27
CA ASP A 68 20.14 -5.01 15.41
C ASP A 68 20.20 -5.90 14.16
N VAL A 69 20.10 -5.29 12.97
CA VAL A 69 20.16 -6.02 11.71
C VAL A 69 21.51 -6.74 11.56
N GLU A 70 22.63 -6.07 11.86
CA GLU A 70 23.95 -6.70 11.79
C GLU A 70 24.09 -7.87 12.77
N SER A 71 23.59 -7.72 14.00
CA SER A 71 23.60 -8.78 15.02
C SER A 71 22.82 -10.02 14.57
N TYR A 72 21.62 -9.83 14.02
CA TYR A 72 20.81 -10.93 13.48
C TYR A 72 21.43 -11.53 12.21
N MET A 73 22.00 -10.71 11.31
CA MET A 73 22.70 -11.17 10.11
C MET A 73 23.95 -12.01 10.43
N ARG A 74 24.68 -11.69 11.50
CA ARG A 74 25.82 -12.51 11.97
C ARG A 74 25.37 -13.86 12.51
N THR A 75 24.20 -13.90 13.14
CA THR A 75 23.64 -15.12 13.74
C THR A 75 23.04 -16.04 12.68
N ASP A 76 22.46 -15.48 11.62
CA ASP A 76 21.80 -16.23 10.55
C ASP A 76 22.78 -17.08 9.71
N ARG A 77 22.50 -18.39 9.61
CA ARG A 77 23.34 -19.35 8.88
C ARG A 77 23.32 -19.13 7.36
N VAL A 78 22.18 -18.73 6.81
CA VAL A 78 21.99 -18.53 5.36
C VAL A 78 22.75 -17.28 4.93
N ILE A 79 22.55 -16.17 5.64
CA ILE A 79 23.21 -14.89 5.35
C ILE A 79 24.73 -15.04 5.47
N ARG A 80 25.22 -15.74 6.49
CA ARG A 80 26.67 -16.01 6.63
C ARG A 80 27.24 -16.78 5.45
N LYS A 81 26.49 -17.75 4.91
CA LYS A 81 26.89 -18.51 3.72
C LYS A 81 26.95 -17.62 2.48
N VAL A 82 25.95 -16.76 2.28
CA VAL A 82 25.91 -15.79 1.17
C VAL A 82 27.09 -14.81 1.27
N ILE A 83 27.34 -14.23 2.45
CA ILE A 83 28.49 -13.34 2.68
C ILE A 83 29.81 -14.06 2.36
N SER A 84 29.95 -15.33 2.75
CA SER A 84 31.12 -16.14 2.43
C SER A 84 31.28 -16.38 0.92
N CYS A 85 30.18 -16.70 0.21
CA CYS A 85 30.20 -16.89 -1.25
C CYS A 85 30.65 -15.61 -1.96
N VAL A 86 30.05 -14.47 -1.62
CA VAL A 86 30.38 -13.16 -2.17
C VAL A 86 31.85 -12.79 -1.91
N LYS A 87 32.36 -13.01 -0.69
CA LYS A 87 33.78 -12.75 -0.36
C LYS A 87 34.73 -13.70 -1.07
N SER A 88 34.30 -14.93 -1.37
CA SER A 88 35.11 -15.94 -2.05
C SER A 88 35.10 -15.84 -3.58
N GLY A 89 34.29 -14.94 -4.16
CA GLY A 89 34.21 -14.72 -5.60
C GLY A 89 33.69 -15.92 -6.40
N LYS A 90 32.91 -16.80 -5.78
CA LYS A 90 32.22 -17.94 -6.43
C LYS A 90 30.74 -17.68 -6.57
#